data_AF-A0AAU3PYG8-F1
#
_entry.id   AF-A0AAU3PYG8-F1
#
_cell.length_a   1.000
_cell.length_b   1.000
_cell.length_c   1.000
_cell.angle_alpha   90.00
_cell.angle_beta   90.00
_cell.angle_gamma   90.00
#
_symmetry.space_group_name_H-M   'P 1'
#
loop_
_entity.id
_entity.type
_entity.pdbx_description
1 polymer ?
#
loop_
_entity_poly.entity_id
_entity_poly.type
_entity_poly.pdbx_seq_one_letter_code
_entity_poly.pdbx_strand_id
1 'polypeptide(L)'
;MSTVAALGAAVTVLAQDIKVTPTVPPGAPQLLNLVNYLSWIVMLAGIAALIYAGGKFGWERFHGGAIESPKIILGALVGGIIATGAGGIMNAVVTGGT
;
A
#
# COMPACT_ATOMS: atom_id res chain seq x y z
N MET A 1 -47.24 8.47 26.35
CA MET A 1 -46.72 7.91 25.09
C MET A 1 -46.82 6.39 25.20
N SER A 2 -47.57 5.74 24.32
CA SER A 2 -47.77 4.29 24.41
C SER A 2 -46.48 3.57 24.04
N THR A 3 -46.15 2.51 24.77
CA THR A 3 -44.98 1.64 24.50
C THR A 3 -44.98 1.12 23.06
N VAL A 4 -46.16 0.92 22.47
CA VAL A 4 -46.35 0.55 21.06
C VAL A 4 -45.84 1.63 20.10
N ALA A 5 -46.01 2.91 20.40
CA ALA A 5 -45.48 4.00 19.59
C ALA A 5 -43.96 4.09 19.69
N ALA A 6 -43.39 3.82 20.87
CA ALA A 6 -41.94 3.76 21.07
C ALA A 6 -41.31 2.57 20.34
N LEU A 7 -41.96 1.41 20.34
CA LEU A 7 -41.54 0.23 19.57
C LEU A 7 -41.63 0.48 18.06
N GLY A 8 -42.70 1.13 17.60
CA GLY A 8 -42.84 1.53 16.20
C GLY A 8 -41.70 2.45 15.74
N ALA A 9 -41.37 3.49 16.53
CA ALA A 9 -40.26 4.38 16.23
C ALA A 9 -38.89 3.67 16.26
N ALA A 10 -38.67 2.75 17.22
CA ALA A 10 -37.44 1.96 17.30
C ALA A 10 -37.28 1.03 16.08
N VAL A 11 -38.35 0.37 15.63
CA VAL A 11 -38.34 -0.48 14.42
C VAL A 11 -38.14 0.36 13.16
N THR A 12 -38.74 1.54 13.07
CA THR A 12 -38.53 2.47 11.94
C THR A 12 -37.08 2.94 11.85
N VAL A 13 -36.41 3.24 12.97
CA VAL A 13 -34.99 3.64 12.98
C VAL A 13 -34.07 2.45 12.64
N LEU A 14 -34.37 1.24 13.14
CA LEU A 14 -33.57 0.05 12.89
C LEU A 14 -33.72 -0.48 11.45
N ALA A 15 -34.86 -0.21 10.81
CA ALA A 15 -35.15 -0.56 9.42
C ALA A 15 -34.63 0.47 8.40
N GLN A 16 -34.01 1.56 8.85
CA GLN A 16 -33.25 2.43 7.95
C GLN A 16 -31.95 1.71 7.57
N ASP A 17 -32.06 0.86 6.55
CA ASP A 17 -30.92 0.40 5.76
C ASP A 17 -30.31 1.64 5.09
N ILE A 18 -29.43 2.31 5.83
CA ILE A 18 -28.63 3.42 5.32
C ILE A 18 -27.62 2.76 4.39
N LYS A 19 -28.05 2.52 3.15
CA LYS A 19 -27.20 2.09 2.07
C LYS A 19 -26.23 3.24 1.78
N VAL A 20 -25.14 3.30 2.54
CA VAL A 20 -23.99 4.15 2.24
C VAL A 20 -23.42 3.60 0.95
N THR A 21 -23.93 4.11 -0.18
CA THR A 21 -23.39 3.78 -1.48
C THR A 21 -21.99 4.39 -1.48
N PRO A 22 -20.90 3.60 -1.50
CA PRO A 22 -19.56 4.15 -1.41
C PRO A 22 -19.33 4.95 -2.69
N THR A 23 -19.51 6.27 -2.62
CA THR A 23 -19.17 7.16 -3.72
C THR A 23 -17.68 7.43 -3.58
N VAL A 24 -16.91 7.22 -4.64
CA VAL A 24 -15.48 7.54 -4.65
C VAL A 24 -15.29 8.96 -4.13
N PRO A 25 -14.50 9.18 -3.06
CA PRO A 25 -14.34 10.52 -2.48
C PRO A 25 -13.86 11.51 -3.54
N PRO A 26 -14.43 12.73 -3.61
CA PRO A 26 -13.96 13.74 -4.55
C PRO A 26 -12.45 13.97 -4.36
N GLY A 27 -11.67 13.83 -5.44
CA GLY A 27 -10.20 13.91 -5.42
C GLY A 27 -9.45 12.57 -5.31
N ALA A 28 -10.12 11.47 -4.94
CA ALA A 28 -9.49 10.15 -4.90
C ALA A 28 -8.88 9.68 -6.24
N PRO A 29 -9.45 9.96 -7.43
CA PRO A 29 -8.83 9.57 -8.70
C PRO A 29 -7.46 10.20 -8.93
N GLN A 30 -7.27 11.45 -8.49
CA GLN A 30 -6.02 12.19 -8.64
C GLN A 30 -4.96 11.66 -7.68
N LEU A 31 -5.35 11.35 -6.44
CA LEU A 31 -4.47 10.73 -5.45
C LEU A 31 -4.05 9.33 -5.88
N LEU A 32 -4.98 8.51 -6.40
CA LEU A 32 -4.68 7.18 -6.92
C LEU A 32 -3.68 7.23 -8.08
N ASN A 33 -3.85 8.18 -9.00
CA ASN A 33 -2.89 8.39 -10.09
C ASN A 33 -1.49 8.76 -9.57
N LEU A 34 -1.41 9.68 -8.61
CA LEU A 34 -0.13 10.07 -8.01
C LEU A 34 0.58 8.88 -7.34
N VAL A 35 -0.14 8.12 -6.52
CA VAL A 35 0.41 6.94 -5.83
C VAL A 35 0.85 5.88 -6.85
N ASN A 36 0.13 5.71 -7.95
CA ASN A 36 0.52 4.79 -9.02
C ASN A 36 1.86 5.21 -9.64
N TYR A 37 2.05 6.49 -9.97
CA TYR A 37 3.34 7.00 -10.45
C TYR A 37 4.48 6.79 -9.43
N LEU A 38 4.21 7.02 -8.14
CA LEU A 38 5.18 6.75 -7.08
C LEU A 38 5.56 5.27 -6.99
N SER A 39 4.60 4.36 -7.11
CA SER A 39 4.84 2.92 -7.18
C SER A 39 5.79 2.56 -8.32
N TRP A 40 5.59 3.14 -9.51
CA TRP A 40 6.49 2.93 -10.64
C TRP A 40 7.92 3.39 -10.36
N ILE A 41 8.09 4.56 -9.75
CA ILE A 41 9.42 5.07 -9.38
C ILE A 41 10.11 4.14 -8.39
N VAL A 42 9.39 3.67 -7.35
CA VAL A 42 9.94 2.76 -6.34
C VAL A 42 10.37 1.43 -6.97
N MET A 43 9.57 0.87 -7.89
CA MET A 43 9.91 -0.36 -8.60
C MET A 43 11.17 -0.19 -9.45
N LEU A 44 11.26 0.88 -10.24
CA LEU A 44 12.44 1.16 -11.07
C LEU A 44 13.69 1.39 -10.22
N ALA A 45 13.57 2.11 -9.10
CA ALA A 45 14.66 2.34 -8.18
C ALA A 45 15.16 1.04 -7.53
N GLY A 46 14.26 0.14 -7.12
CA GLY A 46 14.61 -1.17 -6.56
C GLY A 46 15.37 -2.05 -7.56
N ILE A 47 14.89 -2.11 -8.81
CA ILE A 47 15.56 -2.86 -9.89
C ILE A 47 16.96 -2.29 -10.14
N ALA A 48 17.09 -0.97 -10.26
CA ALA A 48 18.38 -0.31 -10.47
C ALA A 48 19.37 -0.59 -9.31
N ALA A 49 18.89 -0.53 -8.07
CA ALA A 49 19.72 -0.82 -6.89
C ALA A 49 20.23 -2.28 -6.89
N LEU A 50 19.37 -3.25 -7.25
CA LEU A 50 19.75 -4.66 -7.34
C LEU A 50 20.76 -4.92 -8.46
N ILE A 51 20.57 -4.30 -9.64
CA ILE A 51 21.52 -4.42 -10.76
C ILE A 51 22.88 -3.85 -10.37
N TYR A 52 22.91 -2.66 -9.76
CA TYR A 52 24.14 -2.02 -9.31
C TYR A 52 24.85 -2.85 -8.24
N ALA A 53 24.12 -3.31 -7.23
CA ALA A 53 24.68 -4.10 -6.15
C ALA A 53 25.18 -5.47 -6.62
N GLY A 54 24.46 -6.12 -7.54
CA GLY A 54 24.88 -7.38 -8.16
C GLY A 54 26.13 -7.23 -9.01
N GLY A 55 26.22 -6.17 -9.81
CA GLY A 55 27.40 -5.86 -10.61
C GLY A 55 28.63 -5.55 -9.73
N LYS A 56 28.46 -4.74 -8.69
CA LYS A 56 29.53 -4.41 -7.72
C LYS A 56 29.98 -5.65 -6.94
N PHE A 57 29.04 -6.50 -6.53
CA PHE A 57 29.33 -7.75 -5.83
C PHE A 57 30.15 -8.71 -6.68
N GLY A 58 29.83 -8.82 -7.98
CA GLY A 58 30.62 -9.58 -8.94
C GLY A 58 32.05 -9.03 -9.11
N TRP A 59 32.20 -7.71 -9.15
CA TRP A 59 33.52 -7.06 -9.27
C TRP A 59 34.39 -7.23 -8.02
N GLU A 60 33.83 -7.04 -6.83
CA GLU A 60 34.51 -7.20 -5.54
C GLU A 60 35.01 -8.63 -5.32
N ARG A 61 34.31 -9.65 -5.86
CA ARG A 61 34.71 -11.06 -5.76
C ARG A 61 36.03 -11.37 -6.48
N PHE A 62 36.32 -10.72 -7.60
CA PHE A 62 37.49 -11.05 -8.44
C PHE A 62 38.65 -10.05 -8.29
N HIS A 63 38.41 -8.84 -7.77
CA HIS A 63 39.43 -7.79 -7.70
C HIS A 63 39.89 -7.44 -6.28
N GLY A 64 39.36 -8.11 -5.24
CA GLY A 64 39.83 -7.96 -3.87
C GLY A 64 39.69 -6.53 -3.32
N GLY A 65 38.54 -6.22 -2.72
CA GLY A 65 38.27 -4.93 -2.10
C GLY A 65 37.29 -5.04 -0.93
N ALA A 66 37.13 -3.96 -0.16
CA ALA A 66 36.21 -3.91 0.96
C ALA A 66 34.79 -4.30 0.52
N ILE A 67 34.23 -5.33 1.16
CA ILE A 67 32.94 -5.92 0.79
C ILE A 67 31.81 -5.00 1.27
N GLU A 68 31.42 -4.06 0.42
CA GLU A 68 30.33 -3.12 0.71
C GLU A 68 29.01 -3.54 0.06
N SER A 69 29.08 -4.36 -0.99
CA SER A 69 27.93 -4.78 -1.79
C SER A 69 26.81 -5.49 -1.02
N PRO A 70 27.09 -6.35 -0.01
CA PRO A 70 26.02 -6.99 0.77
C PRO A 70 25.13 -6.00 1.52
N LYS A 71 25.70 -4.87 1.98
CA LYS A 71 24.94 -3.80 2.65
C LYS A 71 23.91 -3.17 1.70
N ILE A 72 24.28 -3.01 0.44
CA ILE A 72 23.41 -2.42 -0.59
C ILE A 72 22.27 -3.39 -0.95
N ILE A 73 22.59 -4.68 -1.12
CA ILE A 73 21.59 -5.72 -1.37
C ILE A 73 20.60 -5.80 -0.20
N LEU A 74 21.10 -5.78 1.05
CA LEU A 74 20.25 -5.81 2.23
C LEU A 74 19.30 -4.60 2.28
N GLY A 75 19.81 -3.40 1.99
CA GLY A 75 18.99 -2.19 1.89
C GLY A 75 17.91 -2.29 0.80
N ALA A 76 18.27 -2.83 -0.37
CA ALA A 76 17.32 -3.04 -1.46
C ALA A 76 16.23 -4.07 -1.10
N LEU A 77 16.57 -5.13 -0.37
CA LEU A 77 15.61 -6.13 0.11
C LEU A 77 14.61 -5.53 1.11
N VAL A 78 15.08 -4.73 2.07
CA VAL A 78 14.21 -4.04 3.04
C VAL A 78 13.26 -3.08 2.32
N GLY A 79 13.78 -2.29 1.36
CA GLY A 79 12.96 -1.43 0.53
C GLY A 79 11.89 -2.19 -0.27
N GLY A 80 12.24 -3.36 -0.81
CA GLY A 80 11.30 -4.24 -1.52
C GLY A 80 10.18 -4.74 -0.62
N ILE A 81 10.49 -5.18 0.60
CA ILE A 81 9.48 -5.63 1.58
C ILE A 81 8.48 -4.51 1.91
N ILE A 82 8.98 -3.29 2.14
CA ILE A 82 8.14 -2.13 2.43
C ILE A 82 7.23 -1.80 1.23
N ALA A 83 7.78 -1.84 0.01
CA ALA A 83 7.01 -1.59 -1.21
C ALA A 83 5.90 -2.62 -1.43
N THR A 84 6.16 -3.90 -1.19
CA THR A 84 5.14 -4.96 -1.26
C THR A 84 4.07 -4.79 -0.18
N GLY A 85 4.46 -4.41 1.04
CA GLY A 85 3.52 -4.15 2.14
C GLY A 85 2.57 -2.98 1.86
N ALA A 86 3.05 -1.92 1.21
CA ALA A 86 2.24 -0.76 0.85
C ALA A 86 1.05 -1.12 -0.06
N GLY A 87 1.22 -2.07 -1.00
CA GLY A 87 0.13 -2.56 -1.85
C GLY A 87 -0.99 -3.25 -1.06
N GLY A 88 -0.63 -4.01 -0.02
CA GLY A 88 -1.61 -4.64 0.88
C GLY A 88 -2.39 -3.61 1.69
N ILE A 89 -1.72 -2.57 2.20
CA ILE A 89 -2.36 -1.47 2.94
C ILE A 89 -3.33 -0.70 2.04
N MET A 90 -2.92 -0.37 0.81
CA MET A 90 -3.77 0.30 -0.16
C MET A 90 -5.03 -0.52 -0.49
N ASN A 91 -4.89 -1.84 -0.64
CA ASN A 91 -6.04 -2.72 -0.86
C ASN A 91 -6.99 -2.74 0.34
N ALA A 92 -6.45 -2.86 1.56
CA ALA A 92 -7.24 -2.81 2.79
C ALA A 92 -8.00 -1.49 2.97
N VAL A 93 -7.40 -0.36 2.56
CA VAL A 93 -8.04 0.97 2.59
C VAL A 93 -9.10 1.12 1.49
N VAL A 94 -8.84 0.62 0.27
CA VAL A 94 -9.77 0.74 -0.86
C VAL A 94 -10.97 -0.18 -0.70
N THR A 95 -10.76 -1.41 -0.21
CA THR A 95 -11.85 -2.35 0.05
C THR A 95 -12.62 -2.00 1.32
N GLY A 96 -12.03 -1.18 2.21
CA GLY A 96 -12.65 -0.73 3.46
C GLY A 96 -13.18 -1.92 4.24
N GLY A 97 -12.30 -2.62 4.97
CA GLY A 97 -12.57 -3.91 5.62
C GLY A 97 -14.00 -4.06 6.11
N THR A 98 -14.85 -4.66 5.27
CA THR A 98 -16.31 -4.90 5.45
C THR A 98 -17.11 -3.78 6.11
#